data_AF-A0A7X9DE42-F1
#
_entry.id   AF-A0A7X9DE42-F1
#
_cell.length_a   1.000
_cell.length_b   1.000
_cell.length_c   1.000
_cell.angle_alpha   90.00
_cell.angle_beta   90.00
_cell.angle_gamma   90.00
#
_symmetry.space_group_name_H-M   'P 1'
#
loop_
_entity.id
_entity.type
_entity.pdbx_description
1 polymer ?
#
loop_
_entity_poly.entity_id
_entity_poly.type
_entity_poly.pdbx_seq_one_letter_code
_entity_poly.pdbx_strand_id
1 'polypeptide(L)'
;MTRIQIQVINIISVILFSFITAQVINQSIKFFIKPADFKNYVHTRYKPATTSLKSFNEYQSMLDSNFFKVATVDSSGATSISSEINELVVLGTISGPPGIARALIKKQSESSAQIYKIGMDVYGFKLIKIDNAKVYLKKDGKVEIIDMFAKEKSPSSSSGPQLSQQSSPNRIVKSISKSEIQQKVLNNLDNALNGVRAGPYRVGGKIEGFKLFSVAPFNILYSMGARSGDIVKRINGQPIDSTEKLMKIWETLKTDTRFVIELERSGKMITYDLNVSD
;
A
#
# COMPACT_ATOMS: atom_id res chain seq x y z
N MET A 1 34.52 -16.49 -68.18
CA MET A 1 33.51 -15.75 -67.39
C MET A 1 33.54 -14.28 -67.80
N THR A 2 32.38 -13.66 -67.97
CA THR A 2 32.29 -12.22 -68.24
C THR A 2 32.57 -11.44 -66.95
N ARG A 3 33.13 -10.22 -67.03
CA ARG A 3 33.44 -9.39 -65.83
C ARG A 3 32.22 -9.20 -64.91
N ILE A 4 31.02 -9.19 -65.50
CA ILE A 4 29.74 -9.10 -64.79
C ILE A 4 29.47 -10.34 -63.93
N GLN A 5 29.77 -11.55 -64.42
CA GLN A 5 29.59 -12.78 -63.64
C GLN A 5 30.46 -12.78 -62.37
N ILE A 6 31.70 -12.27 -62.46
CA ILE A 6 32.60 -12.17 -61.31
C ILE A 6 32.06 -11.17 -60.28
N GLN A 7 31.55 -10.01 -60.74
CA GLN A 7 30.95 -9.02 -59.85
C GLN A 7 29.70 -9.56 -59.14
N VAL A 8 28.84 -10.28 -59.85
CA VAL A 8 27.65 -10.91 -59.27
C VAL A 8 28.03 -11.96 -58.22
N ILE A 9 29.02 -12.81 -58.49
CA ILE A 9 29.51 -13.81 -57.53
C ILE A 9 30.10 -13.13 -56.28
N ASN A 10 30.86 -12.03 -56.44
CA ASN A 10 31.41 -11.29 -55.30
C ASN A 10 30.32 -10.65 -54.44
N ILE A 11 29.29 -10.04 -55.05
CA ILE A 11 28.17 -9.44 -54.32
C ILE A 11 27.40 -10.51 -53.54
N ILE A 12 27.11 -11.66 -54.16
CA ILE A 12 26.45 -12.78 -53.50
C ILE A 12 27.29 -13.29 -52.32
N SER A 13 28.61 -13.41 -52.51
CA SER A 13 29.53 -13.84 -51.46
C SER A 13 29.53 -12.89 -50.25
N VAL A 14 29.57 -11.57 -50.49
CA VAL A 14 29.54 -10.57 -49.41
C VAL A 14 28.21 -10.60 -48.65
N ILE A 15 27.08 -10.75 -49.35
CA ILE A 15 25.76 -10.85 -48.72
C ILE A 15 25.68 -12.12 -47.86
N LEU A 16 26.12 -13.26 -48.41
CA LEU A 16 26.11 -14.53 -47.69
C LEU A 16 26.99 -14.47 -46.44
N PHE A 17 28.18 -13.88 -46.56
CA PHE A 17 29.11 -13.71 -45.44
C PHE A 17 28.53 -12.80 -44.35
N SER A 18 27.93 -11.67 -44.72
CA SER A 18 27.24 -10.76 -43.79
C SER A 18 26.10 -11.46 -43.05
N PHE A 19 25.31 -12.28 -43.75
CA PHE A 19 24.21 -13.02 -43.14
C PHE A 19 24.70 -14.07 -42.13
N ILE A 20 25.73 -14.85 -42.49
CA ILE A 20 26.29 -15.88 -41.62
C ILE A 20 26.94 -15.24 -40.38
N THR A 21 27.71 -14.17 -40.55
CA THR A 21 28.34 -13.47 -39.42
C THR A 21 27.30 -12.89 -38.45
N ALA A 22 26.21 -12.30 -38.95
CA ALA A 22 25.13 -11.81 -38.11
C ALA A 22 24.46 -12.93 -37.28
N GLN A 23 24.25 -14.11 -37.88
CA GLN A 23 23.71 -15.27 -37.15
C GLN A 23 24.65 -15.75 -36.05
N VAL A 24 25.96 -15.85 -36.33
CA VAL A 24 26.96 -16.28 -35.35
C VAL A 24 27.03 -15.31 -34.16
N ILE A 25 27.00 -14.00 -34.42
CA ILE A 25 27.02 -12.98 -33.37
C ILE A 25 25.76 -13.08 -32.50
N ASN A 26 24.57 -13.12 -33.11
CA ASN A 26 23.31 -13.23 -32.36
C ASN A 26 23.25 -14.51 -31.53
N GLN A 27 23.73 -15.64 -32.07
CA GLN A 27 23.74 -16.90 -31.35
C GLN A 27 24.77 -16.92 -30.22
N SER A 28 25.93 -16.28 -30.43
CA SER A 28 26.95 -16.13 -29.40
C SER A 28 26.45 -15.25 -28.25
N ILE A 29 25.84 -14.10 -28.55
CA ILE A 29 25.25 -13.21 -27.54
C ILE A 29 24.17 -13.97 -26.74
N LYS A 30 23.30 -14.74 -27.40
CA LYS A 30 22.28 -15.56 -26.73
C LYS A 30 22.88 -16.63 -25.81
N PHE A 31 24.06 -17.15 -26.13
CA PHE A 31 24.76 -18.15 -25.30
C PHE A 31 25.45 -17.51 -24.08
N PHE A 32 26.04 -16.33 -24.24
CA PHE A 32 26.75 -15.63 -23.16
C PHE A 32 25.81 -14.86 -22.23
N ILE A 33 24.66 -14.38 -22.73
CA ILE A 33 23.61 -13.83 -21.88
C ILE A 33 22.83 -15.00 -21.29
N LYS A 34 23.29 -15.49 -20.14
CA LYS A 34 22.41 -16.24 -19.25
C LYS A 34 21.31 -15.25 -18.82
N PRO A 35 20.02 -15.46 -19.13
CA PRO A 35 18.99 -14.72 -18.42
C PRO A 35 19.28 -14.94 -16.93
N ALA A 36 19.22 -13.87 -16.13
CA ALA A 36 19.28 -14.01 -14.69
C ALA A 36 18.32 -15.15 -14.34
N ASP A 37 18.85 -16.16 -13.66
CA ASP A 37 18.08 -17.30 -13.21
C ASP A 37 17.10 -16.72 -12.18
N PHE A 38 16.00 -16.15 -12.68
CA PHE A 38 14.77 -16.02 -11.94
C PHE A 38 14.30 -17.45 -11.81
N LYS A 39 15.03 -18.23 -10.98
CA LYS A 39 14.44 -19.29 -10.20
C LYS A 39 13.19 -18.63 -9.71
N ASN A 40 12.06 -19.10 -10.24
CA ASN A 40 10.78 -18.87 -9.64
C ASN A 40 11.05 -19.08 -8.16
N TYR A 41 11.03 -17.99 -7.39
CA TYR A 41 10.69 -18.12 -5.99
C TYR A 41 9.24 -18.60 -6.05
N VAL A 42 9.09 -19.88 -6.40
CA VAL A 42 8.05 -20.71 -5.86
C VAL A 42 8.30 -20.48 -4.39
N HIS A 43 7.52 -19.55 -3.82
CA HIS A 43 7.17 -19.66 -2.44
C HIS A 43 6.75 -21.11 -2.34
N THR A 44 7.64 -21.97 -1.85
CA THR A 44 7.24 -23.23 -1.29
C THR A 44 6.13 -22.79 -0.38
N ARG A 45 4.89 -23.11 -0.76
CA ARG A 45 3.74 -22.83 0.10
C ARG A 45 4.20 -23.43 1.41
N TYR A 46 4.50 -22.56 2.36
CA TYR A 46 4.68 -22.97 3.72
C TYR A 46 3.39 -23.71 3.99
N LYS A 47 3.44 -25.05 3.95
CA LYS A 47 2.37 -25.85 4.50
C LYS A 47 2.44 -25.42 5.95
N PRO A 48 1.49 -24.61 6.45
CA PRO A 48 1.50 -24.36 7.87
C PRO A 48 1.52 -25.74 8.49
N ALA A 49 2.55 -26.03 9.28
CA ALA A 49 2.42 -27.09 10.25
C ALA A 49 1.05 -26.82 10.88
N THR A 50 0.14 -27.79 10.78
CA THR A 50 -1.13 -27.73 11.47
C THR A 50 -0.80 -27.73 12.95
N THR A 51 -0.41 -26.56 13.45
CA THR A 51 -0.32 -26.28 14.86
C THR A 51 -1.75 -26.44 15.32
N SER A 52 -1.98 -27.48 16.13
CA SER A 52 -3.22 -27.64 16.87
C SER A 52 -3.64 -26.27 17.37
N LEU A 53 -4.89 -25.88 17.11
CA LEU A 53 -5.47 -24.65 17.66
C LEU A 53 -5.13 -24.64 19.15
N LYS A 54 -4.27 -23.69 19.55
CA LYS A 54 -3.85 -23.57 20.95
C LYS A 54 -5.10 -23.40 21.80
N SER A 55 -5.13 -24.07 22.95
CA SER A 55 -6.28 -23.97 23.85
C SER A 55 -6.43 -22.55 24.37
N PHE A 56 -7.64 -22.15 24.74
CA PHE A 56 -7.93 -20.80 25.25
C PHE A 56 -7.01 -20.38 26.41
N ASN A 57 -6.58 -21.33 27.25
CA ASN A 57 -5.64 -21.09 28.35
C ASN A 57 -4.25 -20.62 27.89
N GLU A 58 -3.78 -21.03 26.71
CA GLU A 58 -2.46 -20.63 26.23
C GLU A 58 -2.42 -19.15 25.80
N TYR A 59 -3.59 -18.59 25.41
CA TYR A 59 -3.76 -17.18 25.10
C TYR A 59 -3.90 -16.28 26.34
N GLN A 60 -4.12 -16.87 27.51
CA GLN A 60 -4.29 -16.12 28.77
C GLN A 60 -3.02 -15.33 29.11
N SER A 61 -1.84 -15.91 28.85
CA SER A 61 -0.55 -15.22 28.97
C SER A 61 -0.41 -13.99 28.06
N MET A 62 -1.05 -14.00 26.89
CA MET A 62 -1.06 -12.86 25.97
C MET A 62 -2.07 -11.79 26.39
N LEU A 63 -3.19 -12.19 27.00
CA LEU A 63 -4.17 -11.27 27.58
C LEU A 63 -3.59 -10.57 28.84
N ASP A 64 -2.92 -11.33 29.70
CA ASP A 64 -2.28 -10.83 30.93
C ASP A 64 -1.06 -9.94 30.62
N SER A 65 -0.45 -10.10 29.44
CA SER A 65 0.70 -9.29 29.04
C SER A 65 0.37 -7.82 28.74
N ASN A 66 -0.87 -7.36 28.96
CA ASN A 66 -1.31 -5.98 28.68
C ASN A 66 -1.01 -5.56 27.22
N PHE A 67 -0.90 -6.53 26.31
CA PHE A 67 -0.59 -6.29 24.89
C PHE A 67 -1.69 -5.49 24.19
N PHE A 68 -2.92 -5.58 24.71
CA PHE A 68 -4.04 -4.75 24.32
C PHE A 68 -4.34 -3.74 25.42
N LYS A 69 -3.64 -2.61 25.42
CA LYS A 69 -4.07 -1.45 26.21
C LYS A 69 -5.30 -0.83 25.54
N VAL A 70 -6.47 -1.06 26.11
CA VAL A 70 -7.55 -0.06 26.06
C VAL A 70 -6.97 1.19 26.72
N ALA A 71 -7.05 2.33 26.04
CA ALA A 71 -6.59 3.59 26.60
C ALA A 71 -7.46 3.97 27.81
N THR A 72 -7.17 3.41 28.98
CA THR A 72 -7.43 4.10 30.23
C THR A 72 -6.43 5.24 30.29
N VAL A 73 -6.98 6.44 30.41
CA VAL A 73 -6.24 7.68 30.54
C VAL A 73 -5.57 7.67 31.92
N ASP A 74 -4.44 6.96 32.03
CA ASP A 74 -3.48 7.20 33.08
C ASP A 74 -2.59 8.34 32.63
N SER A 75 -3.01 9.53 33.03
CA SER A 75 -2.20 10.74 33.08
C SER A 75 -0.98 10.49 33.98
N SER A 76 0.13 10.06 33.40
CA SER A 76 1.46 10.16 34.02
C SER A 76 2.56 9.95 32.97
N GLY A 77 3.32 11.02 32.69
CA GLY A 77 4.55 10.95 31.90
C GLY A 77 4.51 11.63 30.52
N ALA A 78 3.96 12.84 30.42
CA ALA A 78 4.27 13.72 29.29
C ALA A 78 5.73 14.18 29.42
N THR A 79 6.65 13.42 28.81
CA THR A 79 7.98 13.97 28.49
C THR A 79 7.78 14.91 27.32
N SER A 80 7.98 16.20 27.59
CA SER A 80 7.92 17.30 26.64
C SER A 80 8.71 16.95 25.39
N ILE A 81 7.99 16.78 24.28
CA ILE A 81 8.55 16.60 22.94
C ILE A 81 9.29 17.90 22.62
N SER A 82 10.62 17.88 22.50
CA SER A 82 11.36 19.09 22.09
C SER A 82 10.92 19.50 20.68
N SER A 83 10.78 20.81 20.43
CA SER A 83 10.30 21.32 19.15
C SER A 83 11.12 20.85 17.93
N GLU A 84 12.36 20.41 18.14
CA GLU A 84 13.27 19.92 17.10
C GLU A 84 12.97 18.49 16.63
N ILE A 85 12.39 17.63 17.49
CA ILE A 85 12.06 16.26 17.09
C ILE A 85 10.77 16.20 16.25
N ASN A 86 9.90 17.20 16.37
CA ASN A 86 8.71 17.34 15.52
C ASN A 86 9.06 17.56 14.05
N GLU A 87 10.28 18.01 13.74
CA GLU A 87 10.75 18.19 12.37
C GLU A 87 11.26 16.87 11.75
N LEU A 88 11.40 15.80 12.53
CA LEU A 88 11.91 14.51 12.05
C LEU A 88 10.76 13.57 11.72
N VAL A 89 10.78 13.04 10.50
CA VAL A 89 9.78 12.11 9.98
C VAL A 89 10.44 10.76 9.72
N VAL A 90 9.92 9.72 10.38
CA VAL A 90 10.31 8.33 10.13
C VAL A 90 9.44 7.78 9.00
N LEU A 91 10.08 7.33 7.92
CA LEU A 91 9.41 6.78 6.74
C LEU A 91 9.38 5.26 6.72
N GLY A 92 10.27 4.61 7.45
CA GLY A 92 10.33 3.16 7.52
C GLY A 92 11.35 2.66 8.53
N THR A 93 11.08 1.47 9.07
CA THR A 93 11.94 0.80 10.06
C THR A 93 12.08 -0.68 9.75
N ILE A 94 13.29 -1.20 9.93
CA ILE A 94 13.60 -2.62 9.98
C ILE A 94 14.06 -2.88 11.41
N SER A 95 13.28 -3.64 12.17
CA SER A 95 13.60 -4.04 13.54
C SER A 95 14.44 -5.32 13.56
N GLY A 96 15.22 -5.54 14.62
CA GLY A 96 16.06 -6.73 14.77
C GLY A 96 17.37 -6.45 15.52
N PRO A 97 18.33 -7.38 15.48
CA PRO A 97 19.66 -7.18 16.06
C PRO A 97 20.37 -5.94 15.49
N PRO A 98 21.31 -5.31 16.21
CA PRO A 98 22.00 -4.09 15.77
C PRO A 98 22.63 -4.17 14.37
N GLY A 99 23.06 -5.36 13.95
CA GLY A 99 23.60 -5.59 12.61
C GLY A 99 22.59 -5.38 11.48
N ILE A 100 21.30 -5.65 11.74
CA ILE A 100 20.21 -5.65 10.75
C ILE A 100 19.33 -4.41 10.90
N ALA A 101 19.17 -3.88 12.11
CA ALA A 101 18.22 -2.81 12.39
C ALA A 101 18.54 -1.51 11.60
N ARG A 102 17.57 -0.97 10.87
CA ARG A 102 17.69 0.25 10.05
C ARG A 102 16.47 1.14 10.19
N ALA A 103 16.67 2.45 10.17
CA ALA A 103 15.59 3.42 10.13
C ALA A 103 15.81 4.37 8.96
N LEU A 104 14.76 4.62 8.18
CA LEU A 104 14.72 5.63 7.13
C LEU A 104 14.10 6.90 7.73
N ILE A 105 14.91 7.93 7.90
CA ILE A 105 14.52 9.17 8.58
C ILE A 105 14.85 10.35 7.66
N LYS A 106 13.99 11.36 7.66
CA LYS A 106 14.25 12.65 7.01
C LYS A 106 13.83 13.80 7.90
N LYS A 107 14.38 14.97 7.64
CA LYS A 107 13.80 16.22 8.13
C LYS A 107 12.60 16.62 7.26
N GLN A 108 11.55 17.20 7.83
CA GLN A 108 10.34 17.62 7.10
C GLN A 108 10.66 18.61 5.97
N SER A 109 11.68 19.45 6.16
CA SER A 109 12.18 20.40 5.15
C SER A 109 13.00 19.75 4.02
N GLU A 110 13.39 18.48 4.15
CA GLU A 110 14.22 17.78 3.17
C GLU A 110 13.38 16.78 2.35
N SER A 111 13.65 16.72 1.04
CA SER A 111 13.00 15.78 0.13
C SER A 111 13.64 14.39 0.18
N SER A 112 14.91 14.30 0.58
CA SER A 112 15.70 13.07 0.55
C SER A 112 15.80 12.45 1.93
N ALA A 113 15.47 11.16 2.04
CA ALA A 113 15.58 10.42 3.29
C ALA A 113 16.87 9.62 3.37
N GLN A 114 17.43 9.50 4.58
CA GLN A 114 18.67 8.80 4.84
C GLN A 114 18.45 7.59 5.74
N ILE A 115 19.32 6.59 5.58
CA ILE A 115 19.26 5.34 6.34
C ILE A 115 20.23 5.42 7.51
N TYR A 116 19.71 5.20 8.72
CA TYR A 116 20.47 5.23 9.97
C TYR A 116 20.50 3.87 10.66
N LYS A 117 21.60 3.61 11.37
CA LYS A 117 21.83 2.42 12.21
C LYS A 117 21.76 2.81 13.68
N ILE A 118 21.48 1.83 14.53
CA ILE A 118 21.59 2.00 15.99
C ILE A 118 23.00 2.48 16.33
N GLY A 119 23.09 3.56 17.11
CA GLY A 119 24.32 4.23 17.53
C GLY A 119 24.71 5.46 16.72
N MET A 120 24.11 5.69 15.55
CA MET A 120 24.39 6.84 14.70
C MET A 120 23.73 8.12 15.22
N ASP A 121 24.32 9.26 14.87
CA ASP A 121 23.70 10.58 15.04
C ASP A 121 22.69 10.86 13.92
N VAL A 122 21.53 11.38 14.31
CA VAL A 122 20.40 11.72 13.47
C VAL A 122 20.02 13.16 13.80
N TYR A 123 20.55 14.11 13.04
CA TYR A 123 20.29 15.56 13.22
C TYR A 123 20.50 16.04 14.67
N GLY A 124 21.57 15.59 15.34
CA GLY A 124 21.90 15.96 16.72
C GLY A 124 21.24 15.08 17.80
N PHE A 125 20.56 14.00 17.40
CA PHE A 125 20.03 12.98 18.29
C PHE A 125 20.73 11.65 18.09
N LYS A 126 21.04 10.93 19.18
CA LYS A 126 21.62 9.59 19.09
C LYS A 126 20.53 8.53 18.95
N LEU A 127 20.57 7.74 17.87
CA LEU A 127 19.62 6.64 17.66
C LEU A 127 19.97 5.46 18.56
N ILE A 128 19.19 5.22 19.61
CA ILE A 128 19.50 4.19 20.61
C ILE A 128 18.74 2.89 20.40
N LYS A 129 17.58 2.92 19.73
CA LYS A 129 16.77 1.73 19.46
C LYS A 129 15.85 1.94 18.25
N ILE A 130 15.61 0.86 17.50
CA ILE A 130 14.68 0.80 16.37
C ILE A 130 13.71 -0.36 16.63
N ASP A 131 12.43 -0.03 16.81
CA ASP A 131 11.31 -0.98 16.88
C ASP A 131 10.52 -0.98 15.55
N ASN A 132 9.49 -1.82 15.44
CA ASN A 132 8.75 -2.06 14.19
C ASN A 132 8.15 -0.81 13.53
N ALA A 133 7.84 0.23 14.29
CA ALA A 133 7.28 1.49 13.79
C ALA A 133 7.75 2.70 14.62
N LYS A 134 8.77 2.52 15.47
CA LYS A 134 9.21 3.55 16.42
C LYS A 134 10.72 3.61 16.45
N VAL A 135 11.26 4.81 16.56
CA VAL A 135 12.67 5.05 16.80
C VAL A 135 12.84 5.80 18.11
N TYR A 136 13.86 5.42 18.86
CA TYR A 136 14.19 6.03 20.13
C TYR A 136 15.45 6.85 19.92
N LEU A 137 15.31 8.15 20.11
CA LEU A 137 16.35 9.15 19.91
C LEU A 137 16.74 9.71 21.27
N LYS A 138 18.03 9.89 21.51
CA LYS A 138 18.56 10.40 22.77
C LYS A 138 19.32 11.71 22.53
N LYS A 139 18.94 12.76 23.26
CA LYS A 139 19.63 14.05 23.28
C LYS A 139 19.68 14.57 24.71
N ASP A 140 20.86 14.98 25.17
CA ASP A 140 21.09 15.53 26.53
C ASP A 140 20.51 14.68 27.68
N GLY A 141 20.65 13.36 27.57
CA GLY A 141 20.17 12.42 28.59
C GLY A 141 18.68 12.08 28.50
N LYS A 142 17.88 12.84 27.73
CA LYS A 142 16.46 12.56 27.49
C LYS A 142 16.27 11.63 26.31
N VAL A 143 15.36 10.67 26.45
CA VAL A 143 14.95 9.76 25.38
C VAL A 143 13.60 10.22 24.84
N GLU A 144 13.58 10.50 23.54
CA GLU A 144 12.39 10.89 22.80
C GLU A 144 12.05 9.81 21.78
N ILE A 145 10.76 9.63 21.51
CA ILE A 145 10.25 8.52 20.70
C ILE A 145 9.50 9.12 19.52
N ILE A 146 9.93 8.79 18.30
CA ILE A 146 9.16 9.10 17.09
C ILE A 146 8.43 7.85 16.65
N ASP A 147 7.12 7.97 16.49
CA ASP A 147 6.27 6.93 15.93
C ASP A 147 6.00 7.27 14.46
N MET A 148 6.28 6.33 13.56
CA MET A 148 6.07 6.46 12.12
C MET A 148 4.62 6.80 11.75
N PHE A 149 3.66 6.44 12.63
CA PHE A 149 2.23 6.66 12.41
C PHE A 149 1.64 7.72 13.35
N ALA A 150 2.45 8.38 14.19
CA ALA A 150 1.98 9.54 14.94
C ALA A 150 1.72 10.67 13.96
N LYS A 151 0.46 10.77 13.52
CA LYS A 151 -0.06 11.91 12.80
C LYS A 151 0.26 13.16 13.62
N GLU A 152 0.88 14.16 12.98
CA GLU A 152 1.16 15.46 13.57
C GLU A 152 -0.07 15.93 14.36
N LYS A 153 0.08 16.05 15.68
CA LYS A 153 -0.89 16.78 16.48
C LYS A 153 -0.74 18.25 16.12
N SER A 154 -1.44 18.70 15.08
CA SER A 154 -1.77 20.11 14.95
C SER A 154 -2.48 20.54 16.25
N PRO A 155 -2.09 21.65 16.88
CA PRO A 155 -2.75 22.13 18.07
C PRO A 155 -4.20 22.46 17.74
N SER A 156 -5.07 22.03 18.65
CA SER A 156 -6.52 22.09 18.64
C SER A 156 -7.13 23.44 18.23
N SER A 157 -8.22 23.38 17.46
CA SER A 157 -9.33 24.31 17.63
C SER A 157 -10.69 23.63 17.41
N SER A 158 -11.61 23.96 18.32
CA SER A 158 -13.04 23.67 18.37
C SER A 158 -13.51 22.24 18.70
N SER A 159 -13.82 22.10 19.98
CA SER A 159 -14.78 21.18 20.56
C SER A 159 -16.13 21.23 19.83
N GLY A 160 -16.61 20.08 19.37
CA GLY A 160 -18.01 19.83 19.04
C GLY A 160 -18.36 18.43 19.56
N PRO A 161 -19.48 18.23 20.25
CA PRO A 161 -19.85 16.92 20.76
C PRO A 161 -20.33 16.07 19.58
N GLN A 162 -19.44 15.25 19.02
CA GLN A 162 -19.83 14.30 17.99
C GLN A 162 -19.70 12.88 18.52
N LEU A 163 -20.88 12.26 18.56
CA LEU A 163 -21.16 10.94 19.09
C LEU A 163 -20.08 9.92 18.70
N SER A 164 -19.72 9.13 19.69
CA SER A 164 -18.99 7.86 19.63
C SER A 164 -19.36 7.04 18.39
N GLN A 165 -18.59 7.19 17.32
CA GLN A 165 -18.68 6.29 16.17
C GLN A 165 -17.72 5.13 16.37
N GLN A 166 -18.25 4.15 17.09
CA GLN A 166 -17.92 2.72 17.08
C GLN A 166 -16.82 2.33 16.08
N SER A 167 -15.61 2.11 16.61
CA SER A 167 -14.49 1.51 15.90
C SER A 167 -14.89 0.14 15.39
N SER A 168 -15.38 0.09 14.16
CA SER A 168 -15.68 -1.16 13.48
C SER A 168 -14.35 -1.87 13.21
N PRO A 169 -14.17 -3.14 13.62
CA PRO A 169 -12.91 -3.89 13.54
C PRO A 169 -12.46 -4.21 12.09
N ASN A 170 -13.01 -3.52 11.09
CA ASN A 170 -12.82 -3.82 9.67
C ASN A 170 -12.67 -2.55 8.81
N ARG A 171 -12.11 -1.47 9.37
CA ARG A 171 -11.81 -0.23 8.65
C ARG A 171 -10.38 -0.27 8.07
N ILE A 172 -10.28 -0.19 6.76
CA ILE A 172 -9.04 -0.18 5.98
C ILE A 172 -8.81 1.25 5.49
N VAL A 173 -7.74 1.90 5.97
CA VAL A 173 -7.35 3.25 5.52
C VAL A 173 -6.28 3.11 4.42
N LYS A 174 -6.46 3.79 3.29
CA LYS A 174 -5.51 3.75 2.16
C LYS A 174 -5.29 5.15 1.59
N SER A 175 -4.04 5.57 1.43
CA SER A 175 -3.66 6.77 0.70
C SER A 175 -3.32 6.41 -0.75
N ILE A 176 -3.90 7.12 -1.72
CA ILE A 176 -3.66 6.88 -3.14
C ILE A 176 -3.34 8.22 -3.81
N SER A 177 -2.39 8.23 -4.75
CA SER A 177 -1.98 9.44 -5.48
C SER A 177 -3.07 9.96 -6.40
N LYS A 178 -3.27 11.28 -6.40
CA LYS A 178 -4.32 11.98 -7.14
C LYS A 178 -4.17 11.87 -8.66
N SER A 179 -2.93 11.83 -9.15
CA SER A 179 -2.61 11.69 -10.58
C SER A 179 -3.13 10.39 -11.20
N GLU A 180 -3.14 9.30 -10.43
CA GLU A 180 -3.58 7.98 -10.92
C GLU A 180 -5.10 7.79 -10.83
N ILE A 181 -5.76 8.39 -9.82
CA ILE A 181 -7.22 8.32 -9.64
C ILE A 181 -7.97 9.30 -10.56
N GLN A 182 -7.56 10.57 -10.62
CA GLN A 182 -8.30 11.58 -11.38
C GLN A 182 -8.33 11.26 -12.88
N GLN A 183 -7.19 10.89 -13.45
CA GLN A 183 -7.11 10.64 -14.90
C GLN A 183 -7.78 9.32 -15.32
N LYS A 184 -7.71 8.26 -14.49
CA LYS A 184 -8.14 6.91 -14.89
C LYS A 184 -9.50 6.47 -14.31
N VAL A 185 -9.99 7.09 -13.24
CA VAL A 185 -11.23 6.68 -12.55
C VAL A 185 -12.31 7.74 -12.66
N LEU A 186 -12.01 8.96 -12.22
CA LEU A 186 -13.03 9.98 -11.97
C LEU A 186 -13.47 10.71 -13.25
N ASN A 187 -12.54 10.90 -14.20
CA ASN A 187 -12.83 11.59 -15.45
C ASN A 187 -13.55 10.71 -16.49
N ASN A 188 -13.53 9.38 -16.34
CA ASN A 188 -14.09 8.43 -17.31
C ASN A 188 -14.71 7.22 -16.61
N LEU A 189 -16.02 7.26 -16.37
CA LEU A 189 -16.78 6.14 -15.80
C LEU A 189 -16.58 4.85 -16.62
N ASP A 190 -16.56 4.97 -17.94
CA ASP A 190 -16.35 3.82 -18.84
C ASP A 190 -15.00 3.15 -18.61
N ASN A 191 -13.95 3.92 -18.30
CA ASN A 191 -12.63 3.37 -17.96
C ASN A 191 -12.61 2.75 -16.56
N ALA A 192 -13.30 3.35 -15.60
CA ALA A 192 -13.45 2.79 -14.26
C ALA A 192 -14.22 1.46 -14.27
N LEU A 193 -15.21 1.32 -15.15
CA LEU A 193 -16.03 0.12 -15.33
C LEU A 193 -15.41 -0.89 -16.31
N ASN A 194 -14.35 -0.54 -17.05
CA ASN A 194 -13.71 -1.46 -17.97
C ASN A 194 -13.14 -2.68 -17.22
N GLY A 195 -13.62 -3.88 -17.57
CA GLY A 195 -13.25 -5.11 -16.86
C GLY A 195 -13.96 -5.29 -15.51
N VAL A 196 -14.99 -4.49 -15.22
CA VAL A 196 -15.85 -4.62 -14.04
C VAL A 196 -17.26 -4.99 -14.47
N ARG A 197 -17.84 -6.01 -13.85
CA ARG A 197 -19.25 -6.36 -13.99
C ARG A 197 -19.92 -6.15 -12.64
N ALA A 198 -20.89 -5.23 -12.59
CA ALA A 198 -21.62 -4.91 -11.37
C ALA A 198 -23.13 -4.87 -11.63
N GLY A 199 -23.92 -5.01 -10.57
CA GLY A 199 -25.38 -4.89 -10.65
C GLY A 199 -26.06 -4.85 -9.29
N PRO A 200 -27.37 -4.57 -9.26
CA PRO A 200 -28.11 -4.40 -8.01
C PRO A 200 -28.16 -5.71 -7.20
N TYR A 201 -27.86 -5.62 -5.92
CA TYR A 201 -28.03 -6.69 -4.94
C TYR A 201 -29.36 -6.48 -4.20
N ARG A 202 -30.25 -7.47 -4.28
CA ARG A 202 -31.59 -7.39 -3.69
C ARG A 202 -31.77 -8.37 -2.54
N VAL A 203 -32.38 -7.89 -1.46
CA VAL A 203 -32.83 -8.68 -0.31
C VAL A 203 -34.29 -8.32 -0.07
N GLY A 204 -35.18 -9.32 0.01
CA GLY A 204 -36.61 -9.07 0.20
C GLY A 204 -37.26 -8.19 -0.88
N GLY A 205 -36.76 -8.25 -2.12
CA GLY A 205 -37.24 -7.45 -3.25
C GLY A 205 -36.73 -6.00 -3.29
N LYS A 206 -36.03 -5.53 -2.25
CA LYS A 206 -35.44 -4.18 -2.18
C LYS A 206 -33.96 -4.23 -2.52
N ILE A 207 -33.45 -3.18 -3.17
CA ILE A 207 -32.01 -3.05 -3.43
C ILE A 207 -31.33 -2.64 -2.13
N GLU A 208 -30.38 -3.45 -1.65
CA GLU A 208 -29.58 -3.16 -0.45
C GLU A 208 -28.16 -2.69 -0.79
N GLY A 209 -27.77 -2.73 -2.06
CA GLY A 209 -26.47 -2.31 -2.53
C GLY A 209 -26.18 -2.75 -3.95
N PHE A 210 -24.92 -2.65 -4.36
CA PHE A 210 -24.44 -3.07 -5.67
C PHE A 210 -23.35 -4.13 -5.52
N LYS A 211 -23.57 -5.28 -6.15
CA LYS A 211 -22.63 -6.41 -6.16
C LYS A 211 -21.65 -6.28 -7.32
N LEU A 212 -20.36 -6.41 -7.03
CA LEU A 212 -19.29 -6.56 -8.00
C LEU A 212 -19.18 -8.04 -8.37
N PHE A 213 -19.79 -8.47 -9.47
CA PHE A 213 -19.73 -9.85 -9.93
C PHE A 213 -18.33 -10.25 -10.38
N SER A 214 -17.64 -9.35 -11.10
CA SER A 214 -16.25 -9.55 -11.50
C SER A 214 -15.49 -8.23 -11.50
N VAL A 215 -14.25 -8.25 -11.03
CA VAL A 215 -13.31 -7.13 -11.11
C VAL A 215 -12.01 -7.66 -11.68
N ALA A 216 -11.63 -7.20 -12.88
CA ALA A 216 -10.39 -7.63 -13.52
C ALA A 216 -9.14 -7.13 -12.74
N PRO A 217 -8.06 -7.91 -12.65
CA PRO A 217 -6.86 -7.52 -11.89
C PRO A 217 -6.17 -6.24 -12.39
N PHE A 218 -6.29 -5.94 -13.68
CA PHE A 218 -5.73 -4.73 -14.28
C PHE A 218 -6.60 -3.49 -14.04
N ASN A 219 -7.83 -3.66 -13.54
CA ASN A 219 -8.74 -2.54 -13.30
C ASN A 219 -8.30 -1.76 -12.05
N ILE A 220 -8.46 -0.45 -12.11
CA ILE A 220 -8.11 0.49 -11.05
C ILE A 220 -8.90 0.28 -9.74
N LEU A 221 -10.17 -0.12 -9.79
CA LEU A 221 -10.93 -0.49 -8.60
C LEU A 221 -10.27 -1.69 -7.89
N TYR A 222 -9.69 -2.63 -8.64
CA TYR A 222 -8.96 -3.76 -8.07
C TYR A 222 -7.71 -3.31 -7.31
N SER A 223 -6.93 -2.38 -7.87
CA SER A 223 -5.76 -1.82 -7.18
C SER A 223 -6.17 -0.99 -5.95
N MET A 224 -7.35 -0.37 -5.95
CA MET A 224 -7.92 0.32 -4.78
C MET A 224 -8.42 -0.63 -3.68
N GLY A 225 -8.62 -1.91 -4.00
CA GLY A 225 -8.97 -2.94 -3.02
C GLY A 225 -10.32 -3.61 -3.24
N ALA A 226 -11.05 -3.22 -4.29
CA ALA A 226 -12.27 -3.92 -4.71
C ALA A 226 -11.93 -5.34 -5.17
N ARG A 227 -12.83 -6.28 -4.90
CA ARG A 227 -12.70 -7.69 -5.26
C ARG A 227 -14.02 -8.19 -5.83
N SER A 228 -13.93 -9.22 -6.67
CA SER A 228 -15.10 -9.97 -7.11
C SER A 228 -15.83 -10.57 -5.90
N GLY A 229 -17.15 -10.40 -5.84
CA GLY A 229 -17.99 -10.83 -4.73
C GLY A 229 -18.32 -9.73 -3.72
N ASP A 230 -17.68 -8.55 -3.79
CA ASP A 230 -18.00 -7.42 -2.92
C ASP A 230 -19.42 -6.91 -3.16
N ILE A 231 -20.11 -6.53 -2.08
CA ILE A 231 -21.41 -5.86 -2.14
C ILE A 231 -21.26 -4.48 -1.52
N VAL A 232 -21.19 -3.45 -2.36
CA VAL A 232 -21.08 -2.05 -1.90
C VAL A 232 -22.46 -1.61 -1.40
N LYS A 233 -22.54 -1.24 -0.12
CA LYS A 233 -23.81 -0.83 0.52
C LYS A 233 -23.89 0.68 0.71
N ARG A 234 -22.77 1.33 1.07
CA ARG A 234 -22.74 2.77 1.34
C ARG A 234 -21.46 3.41 0.81
N ILE A 235 -21.57 4.66 0.36
CA ILE A 235 -20.43 5.51 -0.02
C ILE A 235 -20.63 6.87 0.63
N ASN A 236 -19.58 7.41 1.27
CA ASN A 236 -19.59 8.67 2.01
C ASN A 236 -20.77 8.78 2.99
N GLY A 237 -21.10 7.65 3.64
CA GLY A 237 -22.21 7.58 4.58
C GLY A 237 -23.61 7.58 3.94
N GLN A 238 -23.72 7.56 2.61
CA GLN A 238 -24.99 7.48 1.89
C GLN A 238 -25.26 6.04 1.41
N PRO A 239 -26.46 5.48 1.65
CA PRO A 239 -26.81 4.15 1.15
C PRO A 239 -27.05 4.16 -0.37
N ILE A 240 -26.66 3.07 -1.03
CA ILE A 240 -26.84 2.87 -2.47
C ILE A 240 -28.01 1.91 -2.73
N ASP A 241 -29.21 2.38 -2.47
CA ASP A 241 -30.47 1.61 -2.59
C ASP A 241 -31.18 1.80 -3.95
N SER A 242 -30.59 2.56 -4.88
CA SER A 242 -31.10 2.72 -6.25
C SER A 242 -29.99 3.07 -7.23
N THR A 243 -30.22 2.80 -8.53
CA THR A 243 -29.30 3.19 -9.61
C THR A 243 -29.16 4.71 -9.70
N GLU A 244 -30.24 5.45 -9.48
CA GLU A 244 -30.23 6.91 -9.51
C GLU A 244 -29.34 7.51 -8.42
N LYS A 245 -29.44 6.99 -7.18
CA LYS A 245 -28.56 7.41 -6.09
C LYS A 245 -27.10 7.05 -6.35
N LEU A 246 -26.83 5.87 -6.91
CA LEU A 246 -25.47 5.48 -7.30
C LEU A 246 -24.86 6.50 -8.28
N MET A 247 -25.61 6.89 -9.31
CA MET A 247 -25.13 7.88 -10.29
C MET A 247 -24.93 9.26 -9.66
N LYS A 248 -25.83 9.69 -8.78
CA LYS A 248 -25.68 10.96 -8.05
C LYS A 248 -24.43 10.98 -7.17
N ILE A 249 -24.19 9.89 -6.43
CA ILE A 249 -22.98 9.73 -5.62
C ILE A 249 -21.75 9.77 -6.53
N TRP A 250 -21.76 9.06 -7.65
CA TRP A 250 -20.65 9.06 -8.61
C TRP A 250 -20.24 10.46 -9.08
N GLU A 251 -21.21 11.31 -9.41
CA GLU A 251 -20.91 12.70 -9.79
C GLU A 251 -20.25 13.50 -8.67
N THR A 252 -20.66 13.30 -7.41
CA THR A 252 -20.02 13.95 -6.25
C THR A 252 -18.62 13.42 -5.97
N LEU A 253 -18.34 12.15 -6.29
CA LEU A 253 -17.03 11.54 -6.08
C LEU A 253 -15.94 12.15 -6.98
N LYS A 254 -16.30 12.74 -8.12
CA LYS A 254 -15.33 13.35 -9.04
C LYS A 254 -14.58 14.54 -8.42
N THR A 255 -15.22 15.24 -7.48
CA THR A 255 -14.69 16.45 -6.86
C THR A 255 -14.10 16.21 -5.47
N ASP A 256 -14.43 15.09 -4.83
CA ASP A 256 -14.01 14.77 -3.47
C ASP A 256 -12.56 14.25 -3.39
N THR A 257 -11.84 14.63 -2.33
CA THR A 257 -10.47 14.17 -2.04
C THR A 257 -10.41 13.03 -1.02
N ARG A 258 -11.55 12.62 -0.48
CA ARG A 258 -11.67 11.51 0.47
C ARG A 258 -12.95 10.72 0.23
N PHE A 259 -12.84 9.40 0.26
CA PHE A 259 -13.96 8.49 0.03
C PHE A 259 -14.05 7.45 1.14
N VAL A 260 -15.23 7.30 1.74
CA VAL A 260 -15.51 6.24 2.72
C VAL A 260 -16.50 5.25 2.11
N ILE A 261 -16.05 4.05 1.79
CA ILE A 261 -16.85 3.01 1.13
C ILE A 261 -17.12 1.91 2.14
N GLU A 262 -18.39 1.62 2.41
CA GLU A 262 -18.81 0.49 3.22
C GLU A 262 -19.33 -0.62 2.30
N LEU A 263 -18.68 -1.77 2.35
CA LEU A 263 -19.01 -2.93 1.55
C LEU A 263 -19.08 -4.19 2.40
N GLU A 264 -19.78 -5.20 1.92
CA GLU A 264 -19.79 -6.53 2.50
C GLU A 264 -18.95 -7.47 1.64
N ARG A 265 -18.03 -8.18 2.26
CA ARG A 265 -17.21 -9.22 1.62
C ARG A 265 -17.31 -10.50 2.43
N SER A 266 -17.79 -11.57 1.79
CA SER A 266 -17.96 -12.88 2.43
C SER A 266 -18.74 -12.81 3.76
N GLY A 267 -19.82 -12.02 3.79
CA GLY A 267 -20.66 -11.85 4.98
C GLY A 267 -20.11 -10.89 6.05
N LYS A 268 -18.96 -10.25 5.81
CA LYS A 268 -18.35 -9.29 6.76
C LYS A 268 -18.42 -7.87 6.21
N MET A 269 -18.90 -6.93 7.01
CA MET A 269 -18.88 -5.50 6.70
C MET A 269 -17.46 -4.96 6.79
N ILE A 270 -16.96 -4.36 5.72
CA ILE A 270 -15.63 -3.76 5.55
C ILE A 270 -15.82 -2.27 5.21
N THR A 271 -15.05 -1.40 5.83
CA THR A 271 -15.04 0.03 5.51
C THR A 271 -13.70 0.40 4.90
N TYR A 272 -13.68 0.89 3.67
CA TYR A 272 -12.50 1.48 3.04
C TYR A 272 -12.53 3.00 3.18
N ASP A 273 -11.50 3.59 3.77
CA ASP A 273 -11.31 5.04 3.88
C ASP A 273 -10.13 5.44 2.99
N LEU A 274 -10.45 5.93 1.81
CA LEU A 274 -9.52 6.28 0.76
C LEU A 274 -9.26 7.79 0.83
N ASN A 275 -8.02 8.21 1.07
CA ASN A 275 -7.60 9.59 0.91
C ASN A 275 -6.84 9.75 -0.42
N VAL A 276 -7.28 10.71 -1.22
CA VAL A 276 -6.62 11.12 -2.45
C VAL A 276 -5.70 12.28 -2.10
N SER A 277 -4.39 12.03 -2.13
CA SER A 277 -3.37 13.03 -1.84
C SER A 277 -2.65 13.44 -3.13
N ASP A 278 -2.31 14.72 -3.26
CA ASP A 278 -1.49 15.26 -4.37
C ASP A 278 -0.11 14.60 -4.43
#